data_AF-A0A846BKC7-F1
#
_entry.id   AF-A0A846BKC7-F1
#
_cell.length_a   1.000
_cell.length_b   1.000
_cell.length_c   1.000
_cell.angle_alpha   90.00
_cell.angle_beta   90.00
_cell.angle_gamma   90.00
#
_symmetry.space_group_name_H-M   'P 1'
#
loop_
_entity.id
_entity.type
_entity.pdbx_description
1 polymer ?
#
loop_
_entity_poly.entity_id
_entity_poly.type
_entity_poly.pdbx_seq_one_letter_code
_entity_poly.pdbx_strand_id
1 'polypeptide(L)' 'MFFFGQEEDNIPGVAIALVSSQGEERVLAQGFGYRDLENQLPVTPETLLLTELKTLSMQEQG' A
#
# COMPACT_ATOMS: atom_id res chain seq x y z
N MET A 1 9.40 10.58 9.55
CA MET A 1 8.25 9.72 9.88
C MET A 1 7.07 10.26 9.09
N PHE A 2 6.57 9.52 8.10
CA PHE A 2 5.37 9.91 7.36
C PHE A 2 4.18 9.21 8.01
N PHE A 3 3.17 9.97 8.42
CA PHE A 3 1.89 9.45 8.89
C PHE A 3 0.91 9.58 7.72
N PHE A 4 0.34 8.47 7.25
CA PHE A 4 -0.82 8.50 6.35
C PHE A 4 -2.05 8.39 7.25
N GLY A 5 -2.68 9.53 7.54
CA GLY A 5 -3.98 9.56 8.21
C GLY A 5 -5.06 9.52 7.14
N GLN A 6 -5.77 8.40 6.98
CA GLN A 6 -6.83 8.29 5.95
C GLN A 6 -7.85 9.44 6.03
N GLU A 7 -8.18 9.88 7.25
CA GLU A 7 -9.14 10.97 7.48
C GLU A 7 -8.56 12.36 7.20
N GLU A 8 -7.27 12.61 7.47
CA GLU A 8 -6.66 13.92 7.25
C GLU A 8 -6.35 14.19 5.77
N ASP A 9 -5.99 13.13 5.03
CA ASP A 9 -5.56 13.24 3.63
C ASP A 9 -6.69 12.99 2.61
N ASN A 10 -7.91 12.73 3.09
CA ASN A 10 -9.09 12.39 2.26
C ASN A 10 -8.79 11.23 1.28
N ILE A 11 -8.09 10.20 1.77
CA ILE A 11 -7.73 9.02 0.99
C ILE A 11 -8.79 7.94 1.23
N PRO A 12 -9.57 7.54 0.21
CA PRO A 12 -10.69 6.62 0.39
C PRO A 12 -10.24 5.20 0.76
N GLY A 13 -9.06 4.79 0.31
CA GLY A 13 -8.48 3.50 0.66
C GLY A 13 -7.03 3.36 0.20
N VAL A 14 -6.29 2.45 0.85
CA VAL A 14 -4.87 2.18 0.58
C VAL A 14 -4.55 0.70 0.79
N ALA A 15 -3.62 0.15 0.00
CA ALA A 15 -3.02 -1.16 0.22
C ALA A 15 -1.56 -0.98 0.63
N ILE A 16 -1.12 -1.67 1.69
CA ILE A 16 0.24 -1.60 2.22
C ILE A 16 0.82 -3.01 2.29
N ALA A 17 2.04 -3.18 1.81
CA ALA A 17 2.83 -4.40 1.97
C ALA A 17 4.15 -4.10 2.66
N LEU A 18 4.49 -4.91 3.68
CA LEU A 18 5.78 -4.92 4.35
C LEU A 18 6.53 -6.19 3.95
N VAL A 19 7.74 -6.02 3.45
CA VAL A 19 8.61 -7.12 3.01
C VAL A 19 9.90 -7.05 3.83
N SER A 20 10.21 -8.11 4.58
CA SER A 20 11.47 -8.21 5.32
C SER A 20 12.58 -8.75 4.41
N SER A 21 13.73 -8.08 4.38
CA SER A 21 14.95 -8.58 3.72
C SER A 21 15.80 -9.48 4.62
N GLN A 22 15.45 -9.62 5.90
CA GLN A 22 16.17 -10.45 6.87
C GLN A 22 15.28 -11.59 7.37
N GLY A 23 15.80 -12.82 7.32
CA GLY A 23 15.09 -14.03 7.75
C GLY A 23 14.38 -14.77 6.60
N GLU A 24 13.41 -15.61 6.95
CA GLU A 24 12.48 -16.23 5.99
C GLU A 24 11.62 -15.13 5.36
N GLU A 25 11.49 -15.14 4.03
CA GLU A 25 10.69 -14.17 3.28
C GLU A 25 9.25 -14.16 3.82
N ARG A 26 8.89 -13.09 4.53
CA ARG A 26 7.55 -12.89 5.08
C ARG A 26 7.01 -11.58 4.55
N VAL A 27 5.91 -11.69 3.84
CA VAL A 27 5.12 -10.57 3.36
C VAL A 27 3.95 -10.38 4.31
N LEU A 28 3.85 -9.20 4.91
CA LEU A 28 2.63 -8.76 5.58
C LEU A 28 1.93 -7.76 4.66
N ALA A 29 0.74 -8.10 4.18
CA ALA A 29 -0.05 -7.23 3.31
C ALA A 29 -1.44 -6.98 3.89
N GLN A 30 -1.89 -5.73 3.86
CA GLN A 30 -3.21 -5.34 4.35
C GLN A 30 -3.78 -4.18 3.54
N GLY A 31 -5.09 -4.23 3.31
CA GLY A 31 -5.87 -3.11 2.77
C GLY A 31 -6.63 -2.36 3.85
N PHE A 32 -6.81 -1.06 3.65
CA PHE A 32 -7.57 -0.16 4.53
C PHE A 32 -8.52 0.69 3.70
N GLY A 33 -9.69 1.01 4.23
CA GLY A 33 -10.71 1.82 3.55
C GLY A 33 -11.38 1.10 2.38
N TYR A 34 -11.95 1.88 1.46
CA TYR A 34 -12.76 1.41 0.34
C TYR A 34 -12.11 1.72 -1.01
N ARG A 35 -12.11 0.73 -1.91
CA ARG A 35 -11.77 0.95 -3.34
C ARG A 35 -12.91 1.57 -4.13
N ASP A 36 -14.13 1.45 -3.59
CA ASP A 36 -15.37 1.98 -4.15
C ASP A 36 -16.25 2.43 -2.99
N LEU A 37 -16.46 3.75 -2.88
CA LEU A 37 -17.25 4.36 -1.81
C LEU A 37 -18.75 4.13 -1.99
N GLU A 38 -19.25 4.10 -3.23
CA GLU A 38 -20.68 3.94 -3.51
C GLU A 38 -21.14 2.54 -3.16
N ASN A 39 -20.36 1.54 -3.58
CA ASN A 39 -20.66 0.12 -3.34
C ASN A 39 -20.03 -0.41 -2.04
N GLN A 40 -19.32 0.44 -1.29
CA GLN A 40 -18.62 0.10 -0.04
C GLN A 40 -17.72 -1.14 -0.17
N LEU A 41 -17.00 -1.25 -1.30
CA LEU A 41 -16.11 -2.37 -1.53
C LEU A 41 -14.76 -2.10 -0.87
N PRO A 42 -14.24 -2.99 -0.01
CA PRO A 42 -13.00 -2.74 0.71
C PRO A 42 -11.79 -2.81 -0.23
N VAL A 43 -10.71 -2.11 0.13
CA VAL A 43 -9.40 -2.43 -0.43
C VAL A 43 -8.91 -3.75 0.17
N THR A 44 -8.43 -4.67 -0.67
CA THR A 44 -7.71 -5.88 -0.24
C THR A 44 -6.30 -5.87 -0.84
N PRO A 45 -5.38 -6.73 -0.36
CA PRO A 45 -4.05 -6.89 -0.98
C PRO A 45 -4.10 -7.24 -2.48
N GLU A 46 -5.20 -7.80 -2.96
CA GLU A 46 -5.43 -8.21 -4.35
C GLU A 46 -6.10 -7.11 -5.20
N THR A 47 -6.52 -5.98 -4.60
CA THR A 47 -7.06 -4.85 -5.35
C THR A 47 -6.01 -4.33 -6.34
N LEU A 48 -6.31 -4.39 -7.63
CA LEU A 48 -5.48 -3.77 -8.66
C LEU A 48 -5.59 -2.26 -8.57
N LEU A 49 -4.47 -1.60 -8.31
CA LEU A 49 -4.33 -0.15 -8.23
C LEU A 49 -3.54 0.35 -9.45
N LEU A 50 -3.95 1.48 -10.01
CA LEU A 50 -3.16 2.18 -11.02
C LEU A 50 -2.01 2.90 -10.32
N THR A 51 -0.77 2.58 -10.68
CA THR A 51 0.43 3.22 -10.13
C THR A 51 1.03 4.15 -11.18
N GLU A 52 0.85 5.46 -11.05
CA GLU A 52 1.28 6.44 -12.08
C GLU A 52 2.73 6.97 -11.90
N LEU A 53 3.40 6.83 -10.73
CA LEU A 53 4.86 7.01 -10.48
C LEU A 53 5.11 6.88 -8.94
N LYS A 54 6.20 6.36 -8.35
CA LYS A 54 7.60 6.18 -8.78
C LYS A 54 8.14 4.85 -8.25
N THR A 55 8.56 3.96 -9.15
CA THR A 55 9.54 2.91 -8.85
C THR A 55 10.86 3.58 -8.47
N LEU A 56 11.15 3.71 -7.18
CA LEU A 56 12.51 3.98 -6.71
C LEU A 56 13.22 2.62 -6.64
N SER A 57 13.76 2.16 -7.76
CA SER A 57 14.73 1.06 -7.73
C SER A 57 16.00 1.58 -7.04
N MET A 58 16.27 1.10 -5.83
CA MET A 58 17.52 1.35 -5.14
C MET A 58 18.60 0.54 -5.88
N GLN A 59 19.51 1.22 -6.57
CA GLN A 59 20.73 0.60 -7.11
C GLN A 59 21.69 0.46 -5.92
N GLU A 60 22.15 -0.77 -5.63
CA GLU A 60 23.27 -0.97 -4.70
C GLU A 60 24.48 -0.20 -5.22
N GLN A 61 24.97 0.74 -4.41
CA GLN A 61 26.28 1.35 -4.64
C GLN A 61 27.32 0.35 -4.14
N GLY A 62 28.02 -0.28 -5.09
CA GLY A 62 29.23 -1.06 -4.83
C GLY A 62 30.41 -0.19 -4.42
#